data_AF-A0A3B8ULX1-F1
#
_entry.id   AF-A0A3B8ULX1-F1
#
_cell.length_a   1.000
_cell.length_b   1.000
_cell.length_c   1.000
_cell.angle_alpha   90.00
_cell.angle_beta   90.00
_cell.angle_gamma   90.00
#
_symmetry.space_group_name_H-M   'P 1'
#
loop_
_entity.id
_entity.type
_entity.pdbx_description
1 polymer ?
#
loop_
_entity_poly.entity_id
_entity_poly.type
_entity_poly.pdbx_seq_one_letter_code
_entity_poly.pdbx_strand_id
1 'polypeptide(L)'
;MFKGYLSLRESCPECGLDYSFADPADGPAFFVMCAVGVVGMIAFMIFEFTVHPPVWVHFLVTFPVLAAMCLSVLRPFKGWMVSEQYFHKAEEATFISVGKHGEGYGWRGQAERAAKAAARDKD
;
A
#
# COMPACT_ATOMS: atom_id res chain seq x y z
N MET A 1 16.75 4.25 4.37
CA MET A 1 15.45 3.78 3.83
C MET A 1 15.47 3.47 2.33
N PHE A 2 15.76 4.42 1.42
CA PHE A 2 15.71 4.14 -0.04
C PHE A 2 17.06 3.69 -0.64
N LYS A 3 17.04 2.79 -1.64
CA LYS A 3 18.20 2.29 -2.41
C LYS A 3 18.34 2.97 -3.80
N GLY A 4 17.26 3.54 -4.32
CA GLY A 4 17.17 4.21 -5.61
C GLY A 4 16.18 5.38 -5.57
N TYR A 5 15.51 5.68 -6.68
CA TYR A 5 14.51 6.77 -6.71
C TYR A 5 13.22 6.39 -5.98
N LEU A 6 12.70 5.18 -6.26
CA LEU A 6 11.47 4.63 -5.66
C LEU A 6 11.70 3.31 -4.91
N SER A 7 12.87 2.68 -5.01
CA SER A 7 13.12 1.37 -4.40
C SER A 7 13.47 1.50 -2.92
N LEU A 8 12.75 0.81 -2.04
CA LEU A 8 13.16 0.63 -0.65
C LEU A 8 14.41 -0.25 -0.57
N ARG A 9 15.20 -0.04 0.48
CA ARG A 9 16.29 -0.92 0.90
C ARG A 9 15.68 -2.03 1.76
N GLU A 10 16.30 -3.20 1.80
CA GLU A 10 15.83 -4.34 2.62
C GLU A 10 15.95 -4.06 4.12
N SER A 11 17.04 -3.41 4.55
CA SER A 11 17.24 -3.06 5.96
C SER A 11 17.77 -1.65 6.15
N CYS A 12 17.50 -1.09 7.33
CA CYS A 12 18.07 0.20 7.74
C CYS A 12 19.54 0.01 8.18
N PRO A 13 20.51 0.75 7.61
CA PRO A 13 21.92 0.62 7.99
C PRO A 13 22.24 1.16 9.40
N GLU A 14 21.41 2.06 9.94
CA GLU A 14 21.67 2.71 11.23
C GLU A 14 21.02 1.95 12.41
N CYS A 15 19.79 1.45 12.22
CA CYS A 15 19.02 0.80 13.29
C CYS A 15 18.71 -0.68 13.02
N GLY A 16 19.08 -1.24 11.87
CA GLY A 16 18.87 -2.65 11.54
C GLY A 16 17.42 -3.05 11.26
N LEU A 17 16.48 -2.10 11.21
CA LEU A 17 15.06 -2.38 10.94
C LEU A 17 14.88 -3.01 9.56
N ASP A 18 14.29 -4.21 9.51
CA ASP A 18 13.90 -4.90 8.28
C ASP A 18 12.66 -4.23 7.70
N TYR A 19 12.72 -3.79 6.44
CA TYR A 19 11.61 -3.13 5.75
C TYR A 19 10.69 -4.12 5.01
N SER A 20 10.87 -5.44 5.17
CA SER A 20 10.03 -6.46 4.56
C SER A 20 8.55 -6.40 4.97
N PHE A 21 8.22 -5.75 6.10
CA PHE A 21 6.84 -5.52 6.53
C PHE A 21 6.10 -4.47 5.68
N ALA A 22 6.84 -3.61 4.98
CA ALA A 22 6.28 -2.46 4.30
C ALA A 22 6.08 -2.79 2.82
N ASP A 23 4.86 -3.16 2.45
CA ASP A 23 4.40 -3.12 1.06
C ASP A 23 3.52 -1.88 0.84
N PRO A 24 4.13 -0.71 0.58
CA PRO A 24 3.39 0.44 0.07
C PRO A 24 3.04 0.14 -1.39
N ALA A 25 2.05 -0.73 -1.61
CA ALA A 25 1.35 -0.93 -2.87
C ALA A 25 0.79 0.41 -3.38
N ASP A 26 0.13 0.44 -4.56
CA ASP A 26 -0.30 1.62 -5.37
C ASP A 26 -0.94 2.85 -4.66
N GLY A 27 -1.19 2.81 -3.35
CA GLY A 27 -1.64 3.93 -2.51
C GLY A 27 -0.89 5.25 -2.72
N PRO A 28 0.45 5.31 -2.68
CA PRO A 28 1.18 6.56 -2.88
C PRO A 28 0.90 7.19 -4.25
N ALA A 29 0.80 6.39 -5.31
CA ALA A 29 0.57 6.90 -6.65
C ALA A 29 -0.82 7.54 -6.77
N PHE A 30 -1.86 6.88 -6.24
CA PHE A 30 -3.23 7.40 -6.27
C PHE A 30 -3.34 8.77 -5.58
N PHE A 31 -2.86 8.90 -4.34
CA PHE A 31 -2.95 10.15 -3.59
C PHE A 31 -2.14 11.27 -4.24
N VAL A 32 -0.97 10.96 -4.77
CA VAL A 32 -0.13 11.94 -5.47
C VAL A 32 -0.79 12.42 -6.75
N MET A 33 -1.34 11.52 -7.58
CA MET A 33 -2.00 11.92 -8.83
C MET A 33 -3.26 12.77 -8.58
N CYS A 34 -4.06 12.45 -7.56
CA CYS A 34 -5.21 13.27 -7.20
C CYS A 34 -4.80 14.68 -6.75
N ALA A 35 -3.79 14.78 -5.86
CA ALA A 35 -3.32 16.07 -5.35
C ALA A 35 -2.68 16.92 -6.46
N VAL A 36 -1.79 16.33 -7.26
CA VAL A 36 -1.13 17.01 -8.38
C VAL A 36 -2.13 17.37 -9.47
N GLY A 37 -3.16 16.55 -9.70
CA GLY A 37 -4.23 16.88 -10.65
C GLY A 37 -4.99 18.16 -10.27
N VAL A 38 -5.39 18.29 -9.00
CA VAL A 38 -6.09 19.50 -8.52
C VAL A 38 -5.18 20.73 -8.59
N VAL A 39 -3.97 20.63 -8.03
CA VAL A 39 -3.03 21.76 -8.00
C VAL A 39 -2.57 22.15 -9.41
N GLY A 40 -2.27 21.16 -10.24
CA GLY A 40 -1.86 21.33 -11.63
C GLY A 40 -2.95 21.98 -12.47
N MET A 41 -4.22 21.60 -12.29
CA MET A 41 -5.34 22.23 -12.99
C MET A 41 -5.52 23.70 -12.58
N ILE A 42 -5.40 24.01 -11.28
CA ILE A 42 -5.47 25.40 -10.80
C ILE A 42 -4.32 26.23 -11.41
N ALA A 43 -3.09 25.70 -11.39
CA ALA A 43 -1.93 26.36 -11.97
C ALA A 43 -2.08 26.56 -13.48
N PHE A 44 -2.59 25.56 -14.20
CA PHE A 44 -2.90 25.64 -15.63
C PHE A 44 -3.90 26.77 -15.92
N MET A 45 -4.97 26.84 -15.13
CA MET A 45 -6.01 27.86 -15.30
C MET A 45 -5.47 29.28 -15.06
N ILE A 46 -4.64 29.47 -14.03
CA ILE A 46 -3.99 30.76 -13.75
C ILE A 46 -3.07 31.15 -14.91
N PHE A 47 -2.32 30.19 -15.46
CA PHE A 47 -1.41 30.43 -16.58
C PHE A 47 -2.15 30.84 -17.86
N GLU A 48 -3.27 30.18 -18.17
CA GLU A 48 -4.13 30.51 -19.32
C GLU A 48 -4.69 31.93 -19.20
N PHE A 49 -5.23 32.31 -18.04
CA PHE A 49 -5.86 33.61 -17.84
C PHE A 49 -4.89 34.79 -17.78
N THR A 50 -3.61 34.56 -17.50
CA THR A 50 -2.63 35.64 -17.33
C THR A 50 -1.83 35.92 -18.59
N VAL A 51 -1.43 34.88 -19.31
CA VAL A 51 -0.45 35.00 -20.41
C VAL A 51 -1.08 34.76 -21.78
N HIS A 52 -2.29 34.18 -21.84
CA HIS A 52 -2.94 33.72 -23.08
C HIS A 52 -1.96 33.03 -24.06
N PRO A 53 -1.27 31.97 -23.63
CA PRO A 53 -0.23 31.35 -24.42
C PRO A 53 -0.80 30.61 -25.64
N PRO A 54 -0.05 30.52 -26.75
CA PRO A 54 -0.40 29.61 -27.83
C PRO A 54 -0.27 28.15 -27.36
N VAL A 55 -1.11 27.27 -27.92
CA VAL A 55 -1.29 25.87 -27.48
C VAL A 55 0.02 25.08 -27.35
N TRP A 56 1.02 25.34 -28.20
CA TRP A 56 2.31 24.65 -28.14
C TRP A 56 3.12 24.97 -26.87
N VAL A 57 2.99 26.19 -26.32
CA VAL A 57 3.64 26.59 -25.07
C VAL A 57 3.03 25.85 -23.89
N HIS A 58 1.72 25.60 -23.91
CA HIS A 58 1.09 24.75 -22.90
C HIS A 58 1.73 23.38 -22.88
N PHE A 59 1.86 22.70 -24.02
CA PHE A 59 2.49 21.38 -24.06
C PHE A 59 3.94 21.41 -23.55
N LEU A 60 4.72 22.43 -23.91
CA LEU A 60 6.13 22.52 -23.49
C LEU A 60 6.32 22.93 -22.02
N VAL A 61 5.38 23.64 -21.41
CA VAL A 61 5.52 24.13 -20.03
C VAL A 61 4.75 23.22 -19.07
N THR A 62 3.48 22.99 -19.33
CA THR A 62 2.59 22.30 -18.40
C THR A 62 2.96 20.83 -18.26
N PHE A 63 3.36 20.17 -19.34
CA PHE A 63 3.76 18.76 -19.30
C PHE A 63 5.01 18.51 -18.43
N PRO A 64 6.16 19.19 -18.63
CA PRO A 64 7.32 19.00 -17.76
C PRO A 64 7.09 19.50 -16.34
N VAL A 65 6.32 20.58 -16.14
CA VAL A 65 5.98 21.04 -14.77
C VAL A 65 5.14 19.99 -14.04
N LEU A 66 4.13 19.40 -14.70
CA LEU A 66 3.30 18.36 -14.11
C LEU A 66 4.13 17.10 -13.81
N ALA A 67 4.99 16.69 -14.75
CA ALA A 67 5.90 15.56 -14.54
C ALA A 67 6.85 15.80 -13.36
N ALA A 68 7.44 17.00 -13.27
CA ALA A 68 8.30 17.38 -12.15
C ALA A 68 7.56 17.39 -10.81
N MET A 69 6.33 17.91 -10.78
CA MET A 69 5.46 17.85 -9.60
C MET A 69 5.20 16.40 -9.17
N CYS A 70 4.75 15.54 -10.07
CA CYS A 70 4.51 14.13 -9.75
C CYS A 70 5.75 13.45 -9.18
N LEU A 71 6.89 13.59 -9.85
CA LEU A 71 8.16 12.97 -9.44
C LEU A 71 8.62 13.50 -8.08
N SER A 72 8.57 14.81 -7.85
CA SER A 72 9.00 15.42 -6.59
C SER A 72 8.17 14.95 -5.38
N VAL A 73 6.86 14.76 -5.55
CA VAL A 73 5.95 14.38 -4.45
C VAL A 73 5.95 12.87 -4.20
N LEU A 74 6.18 12.04 -5.23
CA LEU A 74 6.22 10.57 -5.09
C LEU A 74 7.22 10.10 -4.02
N ARG A 75 8.39 10.73 -3.95
CA ARG A 75 9.45 10.34 -3.02
C ARG A 75 9.12 10.57 -1.53
N PRO A 76 8.72 11.78 -1.08
CA PRO A 76 8.33 12.00 0.30
C PRO A 76 7.07 11.20 0.68
N PHE A 77 6.11 11.05 -0.23
CA PHE A 77 4.86 10.33 0.06
C PHE A 77 5.10 8.84 0.30
N LYS A 78 6.02 8.23 -0.46
CA LYS A 78 6.43 6.84 -0.22
C LYS A 78 7.13 6.66 1.13
N GLY A 79 7.90 7.66 1.57
CA GLY A 79 8.51 7.66 2.91
C GLY A 79 7.46 7.73 4.02
N TRP A 80 6.49 8.63 3.84
CA TRP A 80 5.39 8.85 4.78
C TRP A 80 4.53 7.60 4.98
N MET A 81 4.13 6.91 3.90
CA MET A 81 3.32 5.70 4.03
C MET A 81 4.02 4.58 4.81
N VAL A 82 5.33 4.44 4.65
CA VAL A 82 6.08 3.41 5.39
C VAL A 82 6.20 3.76 6.87
N SER A 83 6.33 5.05 7.23
CA SER A 83 6.30 5.46 8.64
C SER A 83 4.93 5.22 9.28
N GLU A 84 3.86 5.44 8.53
CA GLU A 84 2.50 5.19 8.99
C GLU A 84 2.24 3.68 9.18
N GLN A 85 2.71 2.83 8.27
CA GLN A 85 2.65 1.37 8.41
C GLN A 85 3.46 0.88 9.63
N TYR A 86 4.64 1.46 9.86
CA TYR A 86 5.47 1.14 11.02
C TYR A 86 4.81 1.54 12.35
N PHE A 87 4.21 2.73 12.42
CA PHE A 87 3.55 3.20 13.63
C PHE A 87 2.26 2.42 13.93
N HIS A 88 1.46 2.13 12.91
CA HIS A 88 0.18 1.44 13.05
C HIS A 88 0.28 -0.09 13.08
N LYS A 89 1.49 -0.66 12.92
CA LYS A 89 1.74 -2.11 12.85
C LYS A 89 0.81 -2.79 11.83
N ALA A 90 0.66 -2.18 10.67
CA ALA A 90 -0.20 -2.66 9.61
C ALA A 90 0.46 -3.82 8.83
N GLU A 91 0.92 -4.85 9.55
CA GLU A 91 1.37 -6.10 8.94
C GLU A 91 0.17 -6.93 8.47
N GLU A 92 0.37 -7.79 7.47
CA GLU A 92 -0.66 -8.71 7.01
C GLU A 92 -1.14 -9.60 8.19
N ALA A 93 -2.45 -9.61 8.42
CA ALA A 93 -3.04 -10.40 9.48
C ALA A 93 -2.84 -11.89 9.20
N THR A 94 -1.86 -12.49 9.88
CA THR A 94 -1.62 -13.92 9.81
C THR A 94 -2.68 -14.64 10.65
N PHE A 95 -3.72 -15.17 10.00
CA PHE A 95 -4.72 -15.97 10.69
C PHE A 95 -4.13 -17.33 11.07
N ILE A 96 -3.72 -17.47 12.33
CA ILE A 96 -3.42 -18.77 12.91
C ILE A 96 -4.75 -19.45 13.18
N SER A 97 -5.13 -20.45 12.38
CA SER A 97 -6.27 -21.28 12.72
C SER A 97 -5.97 -22.00 14.03
N VAL A 98 -6.61 -21.61 15.12
CA VAL A 98 -6.40 -22.18 16.48
C VAL A 98 -6.93 -23.63 16.58
N GLY A 99 -7.09 -24.35 15.47
CA GLY A 99 -7.68 -25.71 15.39
C GLY A 99 -9.13 -25.82 15.86
N LYS A 100 -9.72 -24.76 16.44
CA LYS A 100 -11.05 -24.79 17.08
C LYS A 100 -12.21 -24.52 16.12
N HIS A 101 -11.95 -23.99 14.93
CA HIS A 101 -12.96 -23.80 13.89
C HIS A 101 -12.54 -24.55 12.62
N GLY A 102 -13.07 -25.75 12.43
CA GLY A 102 -12.90 -26.52 11.19
C GLY A 102 -12.89 -28.04 11.37
N GLU A 103 -12.45 -28.54 12.52
CA GLU A 103 -12.35 -29.98 12.76
C GLU A 103 -13.63 -30.50 13.44
N GLY A 104 -14.70 -30.71 12.67
CA GLY A 104 -15.74 -31.64 13.15
C GLY A 104 -17.20 -31.42 12.74
N TYR A 105 -17.55 -30.42 11.94
CA TYR A 105 -18.93 -30.28 11.46
C TYR A 105 -19.17 -30.83 10.04
N GLY A 106 -18.12 -31.31 9.36
CA GLY A 106 -18.26 -32.08 8.12
C GLY A 106 -18.58 -33.55 8.39
N TRP A 107 -19.25 -34.22 7.44
CA TRP A 107 -19.69 -35.63 7.53
C TRP A 107 -18.61 -36.62 8.03
N ARG A 108 -17.32 -36.37 7.70
CA ARG A 108 -16.19 -37.17 8.20
C ARG A 108 -15.91 -37.01 9.70
N GLY A 109 -16.06 -35.79 10.23
CA GLY A 109 -15.84 -35.50 11.66
C GLY A 109 -16.97 -36.01 12.55
N GLN A 110 -18.21 -36.06 12.04
CA GLN A 110 -19.33 -36.70 12.74
C GLN A 110 -19.15 -38.21 12.85
N ALA A 111 -18.67 -38.87 11.79
CA ALA A 111 -18.38 -40.31 11.80
C ALA A 111 -17.29 -40.66 12.84
N GLU A 112 -16.23 -39.85 12.94
CA GLU A 112 -15.17 -40.07 13.92
C GLU A 112 -15.64 -39.85 15.37
N ARG A 113 -16.50 -38.85 15.61
CA ARG A 113 -17.13 -38.63 16.93
C ARG A 113 -18.10 -39.75 17.30
N ALA A 114 -18.90 -40.23 16.35
CA ALA A 114 -19.81 -41.35 16.56
C ALA A 114 -19.04 -42.64 16.88
N ALA A 115 -17.93 -42.90 16.17
CA ALA A 115 -17.06 -44.03 16.44
C ALA A 115 -16.42 -43.95 17.84
N LYS A 116 -15.91 -42.78 18.25
CA LYS A 116 -15.34 -42.57 19.59
C LYS A 116 -16.39 -42.67 20.70
N ALA A 117 -17.61 -42.20 20.48
CA ALA A 117 -18.70 -42.34 21.44
C ALA A 117 -19.13 -43.81 21.61
N ALA A 118 -19.23 -44.57 20.52
CA ALA A 118 -19.58 -45.99 20.56
C ALA A 118 -18.49 -46.88 21.21
N ALA A 119 -17.23 -46.42 21.20
CA ALA A 119 -16.14 -47.10 21.89
C ALA A 119 -16.16 -46.86 23.41
N ARG A 120 -16.65 -45.70 23.87
CA ARG A 120 -16.69 -45.33 25.30
C ARG A 120 -17.83 -46.01 26.08
N ASP A 121 -18.83 -46.55 25.40
CA ASP A 121 -20.01 -47.18 26.01
C ASP A 121 -19.83 -48.70 26.23
N LYS A 122 -18.65 -49.24 25.91
CA LYS A 122 -18.32 -50.67 26.02
C LYS A 122 -17.42 -51.01 27.21
N ASP A 123 -17.07 -50.02 28.02
CA ASP A 123 -16.38 -50.15 29.31
C ASP A 123 -17.40 -50.02 30.45
#